data_AF-A0A4U0P2S0-F1
#
_entry.id   AF-A0A4U0P2S0-F1
#
_cell.length_a   1.000
_cell.length_b   1.000
_cell.length_c   1.000
_cell.angle_alpha   90.00
_cell.angle_beta   90.00
_cell.angle_gamma   90.00
#
_symmetry.space_group_name_H-M   'P 1'
#
loop_
_entity.id
_entity.type
_entity.pdbx_description
1 polymer ?
#
loop_
_entity_poly.entity_id
_entity_poly.type
_entity_poly.pdbx_seq_one_letter_code
_entity_poly.pdbx_strand_id
1 'polypeptide(L)'
;GEAGCRVQYPEPRLYQYSGSTRPQDAYNSAVNQWRPKLNACLPPWQSQANGWNSYRAQHAAWATQQQQYQTALADYNQRLAQYNTAQATYNQQLAQYHTALAAYNQAVAASQPVLDSVWTYDGSGNVLSITDGIDASYNRSFGYDGLDRLTVATAPAGNGWGNGTLHYDGNGNLTRQAFGNWSIDYGYDTTQQLKTVSGGRNYQLSYDSSGNVTSRGDGLLYQYDAAGNLRWANKGVSSQIEYRYDSAGTRVLSQGNGINRLEFTGADGLLYQEINLTTGAVKDFIYHGRTKLADIEGATTTWYHSDPLGSPLAATDQNGLLLWHTPYHPYGAGIVAATDKNTQWFTGKPYENKVGLYYYGARWYDPVLGRFMAMDPVDWKASNPIHSFGRYTYANNNPLRYVDPDG
;
A
#
# COMPACT_ATOMS: atom_id res chain seq x y z
N GLY A 1 0.51 -62.27 -16.12
CA GLY A 1 1.76 -63.06 -15.99
C GLY A 1 2.35 -62.85 -14.62
N GLU A 2 1.69 -63.38 -13.59
CA GLU A 2 2.27 -63.54 -12.25
C GLU A 2 2.20 -65.03 -11.92
N ALA A 3 3.29 -65.60 -11.42
CA ALA A 3 3.54 -67.04 -11.35
C ALA A 3 2.63 -67.80 -10.35
N GLY A 4 1.78 -67.11 -9.58
CA GLY A 4 0.86 -67.71 -8.59
C GLY A 4 -0.58 -67.95 -9.06
N CYS A 5 -0.98 -67.44 -10.23
CA CYS A 5 -2.38 -67.44 -10.68
C CYS A 5 -2.60 -68.19 -12.01
N ARG A 6 -1.88 -69.31 -12.22
CA ARG A 6 -2.17 -70.25 -13.30
C ARG A 6 -3.01 -71.41 -12.77
N VAL A 7 -4.21 -71.56 -13.30
CA VAL A 7 -5.04 -72.75 -13.07
C VAL A 7 -4.63 -73.79 -14.09
N GLN A 8 -3.90 -74.83 -13.66
CA GLN A 8 -3.73 -76.03 -14.46
C GLN A 8 -5.00 -76.88 -14.31
N TYR A 9 -5.71 -77.07 -15.43
CA TYR A 9 -6.77 -78.07 -15.51
C TYR A 9 -6.10 -79.45 -15.61
N PRO A 10 -6.42 -80.41 -14.71
CA PRO A 10 -6.08 -81.80 -14.98
C PRO A 10 -6.94 -82.27 -16.16
N GLU A 11 -6.33 -82.93 -17.15
CA GLU A 11 -7.03 -83.49 -18.31
C GLU A 11 -8.25 -84.33 -17.88
N PRO A 12 -9.38 -84.27 -18.62
CA PRO A 12 -10.52 -85.12 -18.32
C PRO A 12 -10.17 -86.58 -18.65
N ARG A 13 -9.76 -87.34 -17.63
CA ARG A 13 -9.76 -88.80 -17.70
C ARG A 13 -11.22 -89.27 -17.68
N LEU A 14 -11.66 -89.88 -18.78
CA LEU A 14 -12.87 -90.69 -18.84
C LEU A 14 -12.72 -91.85 -17.83
N TYR A 15 -13.19 -91.67 -16.61
CA TYR A 15 -13.47 -92.77 -15.70
C TYR A 15 -14.94 -93.13 -15.79
N GLN A 16 -15.17 -94.30 -16.39
CA GLN A 16 -16.42 -95.05 -16.27
C GLN A 16 -16.66 -95.45 -14.82
N TYR A 17 -17.89 -95.19 -14.39
CA TYR A 17 -18.72 -95.86 -13.38
C TYR A 17 -18.18 -96.25 -11.99
N SER A 18 -19.11 -96.05 -11.04
CA SER A 18 -19.64 -97.03 -10.07
C SER A 18 -19.44 -96.59 -8.61
N GLY A 19 -20.55 -96.54 -7.85
CA GLY A 19 -20.54 -96.35 -6.40
C GLY A 19 -21.01 -94.98 -5.89
N SER A 20 -22.31 -94.89 -5.62
CA SER A 20 -22.95 -94.23 -4.46
C SER A 20 -22.33 -93.00 -3.76
N THR A 21 -21.75 -92.02 -4.46
CA THR A 21 -21.61 -90.64 -3.94
C THR A 21 -21.78 -89.64 -5.08
N ARG A 22 -22.79 -88.77 -5.00
CA ARG A 22 -23.09 -87.74 -6.00
C ARG A 22 -22.98 -86.36 -5.33
N PRO A 23 -22.73 -85.29 -6.10
CA PRO A 23 -21.42 -84.66 -6.27
C PRO A 23 -21.38 -83.25 -5.64
N GLN A 24 -22.14 -83.04 -4.57
CA GLN A 24 -22.24 -81.73 -3.93
C GLN A 24 -20.99 -81.41 -3.10
N ASP A 25 -20.38 -82.42 -2.48
CA ASP A 25 -19.21 -82.24 -1.60
C ASP A 25 -17.94 -81.92 -2.39
N ALA A 26 -17.76 -82.55 -3.55
CA ALA A 26 -16.65 -82.25 -4.46
C ALA A 26 -16.77 -80.85 -5.07
N TYR A 27 -17.98 -80.41 -5.40
CA TYR A 27 -18.25 -79.06 -5.91
C TYR A 27 -18.07 -77.99 -4.83
N ASN A 28 -18.62 -78.20 -3.64
CA ASN A 28 -18.53 -77.24 -2.53
C ASN A 28 -17.10 -77.11 -2.00
N SER A 29 -16.34 -78.19 -1.96
CA SER A 29 -14.92 -78.17 -1.58
C SER A 29 -14.07 -77.39 -2.59
N ALA A 30 -14.37 -77.53 -3.89
CA ALA A 30 -13.74 -76.71 -4.92
C ALA A 30 -14.08 -75.22 -4.77
N VAL A 31 -15.37 -74.86 -4.63
CA VAL A 31 -15.81 -73.45 -4.50
C VAL A 31 -15.18 -72.76 -3.28
N ASN A 32 -15.07 -73.45 -2.15
CA ASN A 32 -14.45 -72.91 -0.93
C ASN A 32 -12.94 -72.72 -1.05
N GLN A 33 -12.25 -73.50 -1.90
CA GLN A 33 -10.84 -73.28 -2.21
C GLN A 33 -10.60 -72.13 -3.22
N TRP A 34 -11.54 -71.89 -4.14
CA TRP A 34 -11.38 -70.88 -5.20
C TRP A 34 -11.81 -69.47 -4.78
N ARG A 35 -12.85 -69.32 -3.95
CA ARG A 35 -13.42 -68.01 -3.57
C ARG A 35 -12.43 -67.06 -2.87
N PRO A 36 -11.57 -67.50 -1.92
CA PRO A 36 -10.57 -66.64 -1.31
C PRO A 36 -9.48 -66.20 -2.32
N LYS A 37 -9.12 -67.08 -3.27
CA LYS A 37 -8.15 -66.78 -4.32
C LYS A 37 -8.70 -65.80 -5.35
N LEU A 38 -10.00 -65.88 -5.68
CA LEU A 38 -10.67 -64.93 -6.56
C LEU A 38 -10.78 -63.54 -5.92
N ASN A 39 -11.12 -63.47 -4.63
CA ASN A 39 -11.16 -62.21 -3.87
C ASN A 39 -9.75 -61.62 -3.65
N ALA A 40 -8.72 -62.45 -3.51
CA ALA A 40 -7.33 -61.99 -3.50
C ALA A 40 -6.86 -61.45 -4.88
N CYS A 41 -7.53 -61.85 -5.97
CA CYS A 41 -7.27 -61.33 -7.32
C CYS A 41 -8.13 -60.11 -7.69
N LEU A 42 -9.07 -59.69 -6.83
CA LEU A 42 -9.90 -58.50 -6.97
C LEU A 42 -9.52 -57.50 -5.86
N PRO A 43 -8.36 -56.80 -5.96
CA PRO A 43 -8.39 -55.46 -6.57
C PRO A 43 -7.05 -54.96 -7.17
N PRO A 44 -7.11 -54.15 -8.25
CA PRO A 44 -6.59 -52.79 -8.09
C PRO A 44 -7.48 -51.69 -8.70
N TRP A 45 -8.70 -51.98 -9.14
CA TRP A 45 -9.54 -50.96 -9.80
C TRP A 45 -9.90 -49.77 -8.89
N GLN A 46 -10.16 -50.00 -7.60
CA GLN A 46 -10.55 -48.93 -6.67
C GLN A 46 -9.35 -48.07 -6.23
N SER A 47 -8.16 -48.66 -6.03
CA SER A 47 -6.93 -47.88 -5.74
C SER A 47 -6.40 -47.18 -6.99
N GLN A 48 -6.53 -47.81 -8.17
CA GLN A 48 -6.27 -47.15 -9.46
C GLN A 48 -7.25 -46.00 -9.69
N ALA A 49 -8.55 -46.16 -9.43
CA ALA A 49 -9.54 -45.08 -9.57
C ALA A 49 -9.24 -43.90 -8.62
N ASN A 50 -8.83 -44.17 -7.38
CA ASN A 50 -8.41 -43.13 -6.44
C ASN A 50 -7.10 -42.45 -6.89
N GLY A 51 -6.14 -43.21 -7.42
CA GLY A 51 -4.92 -42.67 -8.04
C GLY A 51 -5.22 -41.79 -9.25
N TRP A 52 -6.16 -42.21 -10.11
CA TRP A 52 -6.65 -41.44 -11.26
C TRP A 52 -7.39 -40.17 -10.85
N ASN A 53 -8.17 -40.20 -9.76
CA ASN A 53 -8.83 -39.02 -9.20
C ASN A 53 -7.82 -38.02 -8.64
N SER A 54 -6.83 -38.48 -7.87
CA SER A 54 -5.74 -37.65 -7.35
C SER A 54 -4.88 -37.05 -8.47
N TYR A 55 -4.56 -37.83 -9.49
CA TYR A 55 -3.84 -37.36 -10.68
C TYR A 55 -4.64 -36.30 -11.45
N ARG A 56 -5.95 -36.50 -11.66
CA ARG A 56 -6.83 -35.50 -12.29
C ARG A 56 -6.93 -34.21 -11.47
N ALA A 57 -7.03 -34.31 -10.15
CA ALA A 57 -7.07 -33.15 -9.28
C ALA A 57 -5.75 -32.36 -9.31
N GLN A 58 -4.61 -33.05 -9.28
CA GLN A 58 -3.29 -32.43 -9.43
C GLN A 58 -3.13 -31.78 -10.81
N HIS A 59 -3.51 -32.46 -11.88
CA HIS A 59 -3.43 -31.93 -13.24
C HIS A 59 -4.38 -30.73 -13.46
N ALA A 60 -5.57 -30.74 -12.84
CA ALA A 60 -6.48 -29.60 -12.85
C ALA A 60 -5.92 -28.41 -12.05
N ALA A 61 -5.25 -28.65 -10.92
CA ALA A 61 -4.55 -27.63 -10.16
C ALA A 61 -3.38 -27.04 -10.96
N TRP A 62 -2.59 -27.88 -11.64
CA TRP A 62 -1.52 -27.45 -12.54
C TRP A 62 -2.05 -26.63 -13.73
N ALA A 63 -3.13 -27.08 -14.37
CA ALA A 63 -3.77 -26.34 -15.46
C ALA A 63 -4.27 -24.96 -14.98
N THR A 64 -4.84 -24.91 -13.77
CA THR A 64 -5.27 -23.66 -13.13
C THR A 64 -4.08 -22.74 -12.86
N GLN A 65 -2.99 -23.28 -12.31
CA GLN A 65 -1.78 -22.53 -11.99
C GLN A 65 -1.08 -22.02 -13.27
N GLN A 66 -1.09 -22.82 -14.33
CA GLN A 66 -0.58 -22.43 -15.64
C GLN A 66 -1.44 -21.33 -16.28
N GLN A 67 -2.76 -21.40 -16.18
CA GLN A 67 -3.67 -20.34 -16.63
C GLN A 67 -3.47 -19.04 -15.83
N GLN A 68 -3.26 -19.14 -14.51
CA GLN A 68 -2.93 -18.00 -13.66
C GLN A 68 -1.60 -17.38 -14.05
N TYR A 69 -0.57 -18.20 -14.32
CA TYR A 69 0.72 -17.74 -14.80
C TYR A 69 0.60 -17.03 -16.15
N GLN A 70 -0.12 -17.61 -17.12
CA GLN A 70 -0.30 -16.99 -18.44
C GLN A 70 -1.06 -15.66 -18.35
N THR A 71 -2.09 -15.59 -17.49
CA THR A 71 -2.81 -14.34 -17.20
C THR A 71 -1.88 -13.30 -16.59
N ALA A 72 -1.08 -13.68 -15.58
CA ALA A 72 -0.13 -12.80 -14.92
C ALA A 72 0.99 -12.31 -15.87
N LEU A 73 1.45 -13.18 -16.77
CA LEU A 73 2.46 -12.85 -17.78
C LEU A 73 1.93 -11.88 -18.84
N ALA A 74 0.70 -12.10 -19.32
CA ALA A 74 0.04 -11.20 -20.25
C ALA A 74 -0.16 -9.81 -19.63
N ASP A 75 -0.62 -9.77 -18.38
CA ASP A 75 -0.79 -8.57 -17.56
C ASP A 75 0.56 -7.86 -17.29
N TYR A 76 1.64 -8.61 -17.03
CA TYR A 76 3.00 -8.06 -16.93
C TYR A 76 3.48 -7.43 -18.25
N ASN A 77 3.33 -8.14 -19.38
CA ASN A 77 3.77 -7.66 -20.68
C ASN A 77 3.00 -6.40 -21.11
N GLN A 78 1.69 -6.35 -20.81
CA GLN A 78 0.88 -5.16 -21.03
C GLN A 78 1.40 -3.96 -20.23
N ARG A 79 1.70 -4.15 -18.94
CA ARG A 79 2.31 -3.11 -18.10
C ARG A 79 3.68 -2.66 -18.59
N LEU A 80 4.52 -3.60 -19.04
CA LEU A 80 5.85 -3.29 -19.56
C LEU A 80 5.76 -2.43 -20.83
N ALA A 81 4.81 -2.73 -21.72
CA ALA A 81 4.54 -1.90 -22.90
C ALA A 81 4.06 -0.48 -22.52
N GLN A 82 3.21 -0.38 -21.51
CA GLN A 82 2.75 0.92 -20.96
C GLN A 82 3.90 1.70 -20.33
N TYR A 83 4.78 1.07 -19.55
CA TYR A 83 5.97 1.67 -18.97
C TYR A 83 6.91 2.25 -20.04
N ASN A 84 7.23 1.46 -21.08
CA ASN A 84 8.11 1.92 -22.15
C ASN A 84 7.51 3.11 -22.91
N THR A 85 6.18 3.14 -23.05
CA THR A 85 5.45 4.28 -23.65
C THR A 85 5.53 5.50 -22.74
N ALA A 86 5.27 5.35 -21.44
CA ALA A 86 5.40 6.41 -20.44
C ALA A 86 6.79 7.06 -20.45
N GLN A 87 7.84 6.23 -20.48
CA GLN A 87 9.21 6.69 -20.49
C GLN A 87 9.59 7.46 -21.77
N ALA A 88 9.05 7.06 -22.93
CA ALA A 88 9.22 7.80 -24.17
C ALA A 88 8.49 9.17 -24.15
N THR A 89 7.30 9.22 -23.57
CA THR A 89 6.50 10.44 -23.39
C THR A 89 7.18 11.43 -22.44
N TYR A 90 7.77 10.94 -21.34
CA TYR A 90 8.50 11.76 -20.37
C TYR A 90 9.61 12.61 -21.01
N ASN A 91 10.41 12.03 -21.91
CA ASN A 91 11.48 12.77 -22.60
C ASN A 91 10.94 13.87 -23.53
N GLN A 92 9.77 13.65 -24.14
CA GLN A 92 9.10 14.64 -24.98
C GLN A 92 8.46 15.75 -24.13
N GLN A 93 7.95 15.41 -22.94
CA GLN A 93 7.39 16.33 -21.96
C GLN A 93 8.45 17.18 -21.26
N LEU A 94 9.69 16.70 -21.09
CA LEU A 94 10.78 17.50 -20.55
C LEU A 94 11.09 18.73 -21.42
N ALA A 95 10.93 18.63 -22.74
CA ALA A 95 11.03 19.77 -23.66
C ALA A 95 9.82 20.73 -23.54
N GLN A 96 8.62 20.19 -23.33
CA GLN A 96 7.42 20.98 -23.05
C GLN A 96 7.53 21.70 -21.70
N TYR A 97 8.15 21.06 -20.70
CA TYR A 97 8.46 21.62 -19.39
C TYR A 97 9.34 22.87 -19.50
N HIS A 98 10.44 22.83 -20.25
CA HIS A 98 11.29 24.02 -20.39
C HIS A 98 10.56 25.17 -21.10
N THR A 99 9.72 24.85 -22.08
CA THR A 99 8.88 25.83 -22.77
C THR A 99 7.86 26.45 -21.81
N ALA A 100 7.23 25.63 -20.96
CA ALA A 100 6.19 26.08 -20.06
C ALA A 100 6.74 26.73 -18.78
N LEU A 101 7.93 26.37 -18.31
CA LEU A 101 8.67 27.08 -17.26
C LEU A 101 9.10 28.47 -17.76
N ALA A 102 9.51 28.60 -19.03
CA ALA A 102 9.78 29.90 -19.62
C ALA A 102 8.51 30.76 -19.73
N ALA A 103 7.36 30.15 -20.06
CA ALA A 103 6.06 30.83 -20.06
C ALA A 103 5.60 31.20 -18.64
N TYR A 104 5.81 30.34 -17.64
CA TYR A 104 5.57 30.61 -16.22
C TYR A 104 6.39 31.81 -15.75
N ASN A 105 7.71 31.82 -16.01
CA ASN A 105 8.58 32.94 -15.65
C ASN A 105 8.19 34.24 -16.35
N GLN A 106 7.63 34.18 -17.57
CA GLN A 106 7.08 35.35 -18.26
C GLN A 106 5.72 35.81 -17.71
N ALA A 107 4.85 34.89 -17.30
CA ALA A 107 3.55 35.20 -16.70
C ALA A 107 3.66 35.72 -15.26
N VAL A 108 4.62 35.22 -14.48
CA VAL A 108 4.99 35.73 -13.14
C VAL A 108 5.47 37.18 -13.21
N ALA A 109 6.04 37.61 -14.32
CA ALA A 109 6.38 39.02 -14.54
C ALA A 109 5.15 39.92 -14.82
N ALA A 110 3.98 39.34 -15.09
CA ALA A 110 2.75 40.06 -15.47
C ALA A 110 1.58 39.90 -14.47
N SER A 111 1.64 38.92 -13.55
CA SER A 111 0.60 38.60 -12.57
C SER A 111 1.09 38.71 -11.12
N GLN A 112 0.17 38.87 -10.18
CA GLN A 112 0.45 38.84 -8.74
C GLN A 112 1.01 37.47 -8.32
N PRO A 113 1.99 37.39 -7.40
CA PRO A 113 2.47 36.11 -6.88
C PRO A 113 1.31 35.36 -6.20
N VAL A 114 1.26 34.03 -6.35
CA VAL A 114 0.23 33.18 -5.74
C VAL A 114 0.65 32.58 -4.40
N LEU A 115 1.94 32.66 -4.08
CA LEU A 115 2.54 32.24 -2.82
C LEU A 115 3.82 33.05 -2.56
N ASP A 116 4.00 33.56 -1.34
CA ASP A 116 5.21 34.28 -0.91
C ASP A 116 5.59 33.83 0.50
N SER A 117 6.17 32.63 0.62
CA SER A 117 6.47 32.01 1.91
C SER A 117 7.91 32.28 2.36
N VAL A 118 8.07 33.05 3.44
CA VAL A 118 9.35 33.34 4.09
C VAL A 118 9.51 32.47 5.34
N TRP A 119 10.57 31.67 5.37
CA TRP A 119 10.86 30.73 6.45
C TRP A 119 12.00 31.25 7.33
N THR A 120 11.84 31.14 8.65
CA THR A 120 12.90 31.45 9.62
C THR A 120 13.27 30.22 10.41
N TYR A 121 14.50 30.19 10.92
CA TYR A 121 15.06 29.01 11.58
C TYR A 121 15.77 29.39 12.88
N ASP A 122 15.82 28.46 13.83
CA ASP A 122 16.70 28.55 14.98
C ASP A 122 18.14 28.14 14.62
N GLY A 123 19.05 28.20 15.61
CA GLY A 123 20.45 27.83 15.41
C GLY A 123 20.68 26.33 15.15
N SER A 124 19.71 25.48 15.46
CA SER A 124 19.74 24.05 15.15
C SER A 124 19.19 23.74 13.77
N GLY A 125 18.53 24.70 13.10
CA GLY A 125 17.89 24.54 11.79
C GLY A 125 16.43 24.09 11.88
N ASN A 126 15.79 24.19 13.04
CA ASN A 126 14.35 23.98 13.17
C ASN A 126 13.58 25.21 12.70
N VAL A 127 12.42 25.02 12.06
CA VAL A 127 11.61 26.11 11.49
C VAL A 127 10.92 26.88 12.59
N LEU A 128 11.23 28.16 12.80
CA LEU A 128 10.58 29.00 13.83
C LEU A 128 9.29 29.66 13.34
N SER A 129 9.28 30.12 12.09
CA SER A 129 8.09 30.73 11.50
C SER A 129 8.04 30.55 9.99
N ILE A 130 6.83 30.57 9.47
CA ILE A 130 6.54 30.67 8.04
C ILE A 130 5.59 31.84 7.86
N THR A 131 6.05 32.93 7.27
CA THR A 131 5.25 34.12 6.98
C THR A 131 4.86 34.10 5.52
N ASP A 132 3.57 34.24 5.23
CA ASP A 132 3.07 34.46 3.88
C ASP A 132 2.95 35.96 3.62
N GLY A 133 3.74 36.46 2.65
CA GLY A 133 3.80 37.88 2.29
C GLY A 133 2.59 38.39 1.51
N ILE A 134 1.72 37.48 1.04
CA ILE A 134 0.49 37.81 0.32
C ILE A 134 -0.71 37.77 1.27
N ASP A 135 -0.83 36.70 2.06
CA ASP A 135 -1.97 36.47 2.95
C ASP A 135 -1.52 35.99 4.33
N ALA A 136 -1.46 36.94 5.27
CA ALA A 136 -1.06 36.70 6.66
C ALA A 136 -1.96 35.68 7.41
N SER A 137 -3.14 35.32 6.88
CA SER A 137 -3.98 34.25 7.44
C SER A 137 -3.34 32.86 7.34
N TYR A 138 -2.28 32.72 6.53
CA TYR A 138 -1.47 31.52 6.42
C TYR A 138 -0.22 31.56 7.31
N ASN A 139 0.04 32.62 8.06
CA ASN A 139 1.25 32.69 8.90
C ASN A 139 1.30 31.55 9.94
N ARG A 140 2.48 31.00 10.19
CA ARG A 140 2.68 29.92 11.17
C ARG A 140 3.89 30.22 12.05
N SER A 141 3.84 29.77 13.30
CA SER A 141 4.97 29.83 14.24
C SER A 141 5.10 28.53 15.02
N PHE A 142 6.33 28.17 15.36
CA PHE A 142 6.63 26.86 15.94
C PHE A 142 7.63 26.96 17.09
N GLY A 143 7.58 25.97 17.97
CA GLY A 143 8.49 25.83 19.10
C GLY A 143 8.87 24.37 19.31
N TYR A 144 10.06 24.15 19.88
CA TYR A 144 10.68 22.84 20.00
C TYR A 144 11.19 22.59 21.41
N ASP A 145 11.29 21.32 21.81
CA ASP A 145 11.99 20.94 23.04
C ASP A 145 13.50 20.77 22.82
N GLY A 146 14.24 20.44 23.88
CA GLY A 146 15.70 20.26 23.81
C GLY A 146 16.18 19.06 22.98
N LEU A 147 15.27 18.26 22.40
CA LEU A 147 15.55 17.18 21.46
C LEU A 147 15.08 17.54 20.04
N ASP A 148 14.87 18.83 19.75
CA ASP A 148 14.38 19.34 18.47
C ASP A 148 12.99 18.77 18.07
N ARG A 149 12.19 18.27 19.02
CA ARG A 149 10.82 17.77 18.75
C ARG A 149 9.82 18.92 18.81
N LEU A 150 8.87 18.94 17.88
CA LEU A 150 7.88 20.00 17.76
C LEU A 150 6.92 20.01 18.96
N THR A 151 6.91 21.05 19.79
CA THR A 151 6.03 21.16 20.96
C THR A 151 4.94 22.22 20.82
N VAL A 152 5.17 23.22 19.96
CA VAL A 152 4.22 24.31 19.69
C VAL A 152 4.09 24.48 18.18
N ALA A 153 2.86 24.66 17.70
CA ALA A 153 2.57 24.97 16.31
C ALA A 153 1.31 25.84 16.24
N THR A 154 1.47 27.12 16.01
CA THR A 154 0.36 28.08 16.00
C THR A 154 0.13 28.62 14.59
N ALA A 155 -1.13 28.66 14.17
CA ALA A 155 -1.60 29.29 12.95
C ALA A 155 -2.86 30.13 13.23
N PRO A 156 -3.21 31.13 12.40
CA PRO A 156 -4.48 31.83 12.47
C PRO A 156 -5.67 30.86 12.47
N ALA A 157 -6.69 31.15 13.26
CA ALA A 157 -7.84 30.23 13.43
C ALA A 157 -8.76 30.14 12.20
N GLY A 158 -8.68 31.09 11.25
CA GLY A 158 -9.52 31.12 10.05
C GLY A 158 -9.10 30.09 9.00
N ASN A 159 -7.94 30.33 8.37
CA ASN A 159 -7.38 29.46 7.33
C ASN A 159 -6.43 28.38 7.89
N GLY A 160 -6.14 28.39 9.21
CA GLY A 160 -5.30 27.41 9.89
C GLY A 160 -6.03 26.70 11.02
N TRP A 161 -5.29 26.32 12.07
CA TRP A 161 -5.78 25.46 13.15
C TRP A 161 -5.77 26.12 14.53
N GLY A 162 -5.44 27.41 14.62
CA GLY A 162 -5.33 28.11 15.91
C GLY A 162 -4.02 27.79 16.65
N ASN A 163 -4.03 28.00 17.96
CA ASN A 163 -2.92 27.62 18.84
C ASN A 163 -2.77 26.09 18.85
N GLY A 164 -1.54 25.61 18.75
CA GLY A 164 -1.27 24.18 18.78
C GLY A 164 -0.19 23.79 19.78
N THR A 165 -0.42 22.69 20.51
CA THR A 165 0.55 22.08 21.41
C THR A 165 0.64 20.58 21.17
N LEU A 166 1.85 20.05 21.34
CA LEU A 166 2.17 18.64 21.18
C LEU A 166 2.99 18.15 22.35
N HIS A 167 2.71 16.92 22.79
CA HIS A 167 3.38 16.31 23.93
C HIS A 167 3.91 14.93 23.58
N TYR A 168 5.03 14.56 24.18
CA TYR A 168 5.69 13.29 23.95
C TYR A 168 5.98 12.58 25.27
N ASP A 169 6.00 11.24 25.26
CA ASP A 169 6.55 10.46 26.37
C ASP A 169 8.09 10.41 26.31
N GLY A 170 8.69 9.72 27.29
CA GLY A 170 10.14 9.52 27.37
C GLY A 170 10.71 8.62 26.27
N ASN A 171 9.87 7.83 25.59
CA ASN A 171 10.26 6.99 24.44
C ASN A 171 10.11 7.75 23.12
N GLY A 172 9.60 8.98 23.13
CA GLY A 172 9.39 9.79 21.94
C GLY A 172 8.07 9.51 21.22
N ASN A 173 7.12 8.81 21.84
CA ASN A 173 5.78 8.67 21.29
C ASN A 173 4.99 9.96 21.50
N LEU A 174 4.27 10.42 20.47
CA LEU A 174 3.35 11.55 20.56
C LEU A 174 2.17 11.18 21.46
N THR A 175 2.07 11.75 22.67
CA THR A 175 1.02 11.43 23.65
C THR A 175 -0.20 12.34 23.56
N ARG A 176 -0.05 13.53 22.96
CA ARG A 176 -1.17 14.44 22.72
C ARG A 176 -0.88 15.38 21.57
N GLN A 177 -1.92 15.65 20.76
CA GLN A 177 -2.00 16.78 19.84
C GLN A 177 -3.20 17.64 20.23
N ALA A 178 -3.02 18.95 20.36
CA ALA A 178 -4.12 19.89 20.54
C ALA A 178 -3.96 21.04 19.55
N PHE A 179 -5.00 21.34 18.79
CA PHE A 179 -5.04 22.40 17.80
C PHE A 179 -6.37 23.13 17.90
N GLY A 180 -6.33 24.39 18.35
CA GLY A 180 -7.52 25.19 18.62
C GLY A 180 -8.41 24.50 19.67
N ASN A 181 -9.66 24.22 19.29
CA ASN A 181 -10.63 23.54 20.17
C ASN A 181 -10.63 22.01 20.01
N TRP A 182 -9.75 21.46 19.16
CA TRP A 182 -9.65 20.03 18.92
C TRP A 182 -8.42 19.46 19.61
N SER A 183 -8.56 18.28 20.22
CA SER A 183 -7.43 17.54 20.78
C SER A 183 -7.59 16.05 20.64
N ILE A 184 -6.48 15.35 20.50
CA ILE A 184 -6.39 13.89 20.61
C ILE A 184 -5.34 13.55 21.66
N ASP A 185 -5.67 12.60 22.52
CA ASP A 185 -4.74 11.95 23.44
C ASP A 185 -4.47 10.51 22.99
N TYR A 186 -3.24 10.04 23.19
CA TYR A 186 -2.73 8.77 22.71
C TYR A 186 -2.23 7.90 23.86
N GLY A 187 -2.68 6.64 23.91
CA GLY A 187 -2.24 5.65 24.89
C GLY A 187 -1.49 4.50 24.23
N TYR A 188 -0.30 4.21 24.74
CA TYR A 188 0.62 3.21 24.20
C TYR A 188 0.77 2.02 25.15
N ASP A 189 1.09 0.85 24.60
CA ASP A 189 1.58 -0.28 25.38
C ASP A 189 3.10 -0.23 25.59
N THR A 190 3.64 -1.22 26.30
CA THR A 190 5.08 -1.34 26.60
C THR A 190 5.95 -1.61 25.36
N THR A 191 5.34 -1.93 24.22
CA THR A 191 6.01 -2.16 22.94
C THR A 191 5.91 -0.96 22.00
N GLN A 192 5.48 0.19 22.51
CA GLN A 192 5.29 1.45 21.75
C GLN A 192 4.19 1.36 20.67
N GLN A 193 3.31 0.36 20.75
CA GLN A 193 2.12 0.30 19.89
C GLN A 193 1.05 1.23 20.44
N LEU A 194 0.52 2.11 19.59
CA LEU A 194 -0.62 2.95 19.93
C LEU A 194 -1.86 2.07 20.11
N LYS A 195 -2.39 1.95 21.32
CA LYS A 195 -3.57 1.13 21.62
C LYS A 195 -4.86 1.93 21.70
N THR A 196 -4.81 3.15 22.23
CA THR A 196 -6.00 3.96 22.46
C THR A 196 -5.82 5.37 21.92
N VAL A 197 -6.90 5.90 21.33
CA VAL A 197 -7.05 7.29 20.91
C VAL A 197 -8.30 7.82 21.59
N SER A 198 -8.20 8.96 22.26
CA SER A 198 -9.31 9.60 22.98
C SER A 198 -9.37 11.12 22.74
N GLY A 199 -10.43 11.77 23.20
CA GLY A 199 -10.71 13.20 22.97
C GLY A 199 -11.58 13.43 21.74
N GLY A 200 -11.11 14.24 20.78
CA GLY A 200 -11.79 14.55 19.52
C GLY A 200 -11.95 13.35 18.58
N ARG A 201 -11.32 12.22 18.91
CA ARG A 201 -11.56 10.89 18.34
C ARG A 201 -11.57 9.86 19.46
N ASN A 202 -12.28 8.74 19.28
CA ASN A 202 -12.34 7.70 20.29
C ASN A 202 -12.35 6.31 19.63
N TYR A 203 -11.22 5.61 19.66
CA TYR A 203 -11.08 4.26 19.12
C TYR A 203 -9.85 3.53 19.68
N GLN A 204 -9.84 2.21 19.48
CA GLN A 204 -8.75 1.33 19.88
C GLN A 204 -8.17 0.61 18.66
N LEU A 205 -6.85 0.55 18.60
CA LEU A 205 -6.15 -0.06 17.48
C LEU A 205 -5.77 -1.51 17.79
N SER A 206 -5.83 -2.36 16.76
CA SER A 206 -5.36 -3.74 16.80
C SER A 206 -4.19 -3.93 15.85
N TYR A 207 -3.33 -4.90 16.18
CA TYR A 207 -2.09 -5.17 15.46
C TYR A 207 -1.97 -6.66 15.14
N ASP A 208 -1.25 -6.99 14.08
CA ASP A 208 -0.77 -8.35 13.85
C ASP A 208 0.49 -8.65 14.68
N SER A 209 0.99 -9.88 14.60
CA SER A 209 2.20 -10.32 15.31
C SER A 209 3.48 -9.60 14.87
N SER A 210 3.48 -9.00 13.67
CA SER A 210 4.60 -8.22 13.13
C SER A 210 4.51 -6.75 13.53
N GLY A 211 3.46 -6.35 14.24
CA GLY A 211 3.23 -4.97 14.67
C GLY A 211 2.66 -4.07 13.59
N ASN A 212 2.01 -4.61 12.55
CA ASN A 212 1.25 -3.80 11.60
C ASN A 212 -0.17 -3.59 12.12
N VAL A 213 -0.71 -2.37 11.96
CA VAL A 213 -2.07 -2.03 12.38
C VAL A 213 -3.08 -2.76 11.49
N THR A 214 -3.85 -3.70 12.04
CA THR A 214 -4.90 -4.46 11.33
C THR A 214 -6.29 -3.83 11.46
N SER A 215 -6.49 -3.00 12.48
CA SER A 215 -7.71 -2.22 12.67
C SER A 215 -7.36 -0.89 13.34
N ARG A 216 -7.88 0.21 12.79
CA ARG A 216 -7.79 1.52 13.46
C ARG A 216 -8.89 1.73 14.52
N GLY A 217 -9.88 0.84 14.57
CA GLY A 217 -10.98 0.88 15.53
C GLY A 217 -12.13 1.83 15.17
N ASP A 218 -12.02 2.61 14.08
CA ASP A 218 -13.10 3.46 13.53
C ASP A 218 -13.77 2.85 12.29
N GLY A 219 -13.70 1.51 12.18
CA GLY A 219 -14.22 0.73 11.06
C GLY A 219 -13.22 0.55 9.90
N LEU A 220 -12.06 1.20 9.95
CA LEU A 220 -10.97 0.94 9.01
C LEU A 220 -10.22 -0.33 9.39
N LEU A 221 -10.16 -1.28 8.46
CA LEU A 221 -9.42 -2.53 8.58
C LEU A 221 -8.35 -2.61 7.50
N TYR A 222 -7.28 -3.34 7.82
CA TYR A 222 -6.08 -3.46 7.00
C TYR A 222 -5.59 -4.90 7.01
N GLN A 223 -5.07 -5.35 5.88
CA GLN A 223 -4.42 -6.64 5.75
C GLN A 223 -3.08 -6.48 5.04
N TYR A 224 -2.05 -7.11 5.58
CA TYR A 224 -0.71 -7.10 5.01
C TYR A 224 -0.37 -8.47 4.43
N ASP A 225 0.56 -8.48 3.47
CA ASP A 225 1.21 -9.72 3.04
C ASP A 225 2.38 -10.09 3.96
N ALA A 226 3.00 -11.24 3.69
CA ALA A 226 4.13 -11.75 4.46
C ALA A 226 5.38 -10.86 4.38
N ALA A 227 5.47 -9.97 3.38
CA ALA A 227 6.56 -9.01 3.25
C ALA A 227 6.25 -7.68 3.97
N GLY A 228 5.07 -7.55 4.59
CA GLY A 228 4.66 -6.35 5.31
C GLY A 228 4.00 -5.28 4.43
N ASN A 229 3.71 -5.55 3.15
CA ASN A 229 3.02 -4.59 2.29
C ASN A 229 1.51 -4.63 2.55
N LEU A 230 0.87 -3.46 2.61
CA LEU A 230 -0.58 -3.36 2.78
C LEU A 230 -1.30 -3.88 1.53
N ARG A 231 -1.95 -5.05 1.61
CA ARG A 231 -2.64 -5.71 0.50
C ARG A 231 -4.03 -5.16 0.25
N TRP A 232 -4.75 -4.82 1.31
CA TRP A 232 -6.01 -4.12 1.17
C TRP A 232 -6.33 -3.31 2.41
N ALA A 233 -7.15 -2.29 2.20
CA ALA A 233 -7.75 -1.49 3.25
C ALA A 233 -9.23 -1.29 2.95
N ASN A 234 -10.08 -1.27 3.97
CA ASN A 234 -11.50 -1.01 3.80
C ASN A 234 -12.11 -0.27 4.99
N LYS A 235 -13.16 0.51 4.73
CA LYS A 235 -14.05 1.05 5.77
C LYS A 235 -15.43 0.44 5.57
N GLY A 236 -15.56 -0.82 5.99
CA GLY A 236 -16.65 -1.71 5.57
C GLY A 236 -16.38 -2.43 4.24
N VAL A 237 -16.95 -3.63 4.07
CA VAL A 237 -16.58 -4.58 3.00
C VAL A 237 -16.78 -4.01 1.58
N SER A 238 -17.84 -3.24 1.34
CA SER A 238 -18.11 -2.61 0.03
C SER A 238 -17.10 -1.52 -0.36
N SER A 239 -16.27 -1.09 0.59
CA SER A 239 -15.33 0.04 0.46
C SER A 239 -13.89 -0.45 0.28
N GLN A 240 -13.69 -1.73 -0.03
CA GLN A 240 -12.35 -2.31 -0.12
C GLN A 240 -11.57 -1.76 -1.31
N ILE A 241 -10.30 -1.46 -1.03
CA ILE A 241 -9.27 -1.10 -2.00
C ILE A 241 -8.14 -2.10 -1.84
N GLU A 242 -7.78 -2.74 -2.93
CA GLU A 242 -6.64 -3.63 -3.05
C GLU A 242 -5.44 -2.88 -3.60
N TYR A 243 -4.26 -3.22 -3.07
CA TYR A 243 -2.99 -2.71 -3.55
C TYR A 243 -2.11 -3.88 -4.01
N ARG A 244 -1.42 -3.70 -5.13
CA ARG A 244 -0.44 -4.65 -5.64
C ARG A 244 0.92 -3.98 -5.78
N TYR A 245 1.94 -4.78 -5.55
CA TYR A 245 3.33 -4.35 -5.49
C TYR A 245 4.15 -5.18 -6.48
N ASP A 246 5.23 -4.60 -6.99
CA ASP A 246 6.24 -5.32 -7.75
C ASP A 246 7.16 -6.14 -6.82
N SER A 247 8.16 -6.80 -7.39
CA SER A 247 9.12 -7.60 -6.63
C SER A 247 10.03 -6.78 -5.71
N ALA A 248 10.11 -5.45 -5.90
CA ALA A 248 10.87 -4.54 -5.05
C ALA A 248 10.02 -3.94 -3.92
N GLY A 249 8.73 -4.26 -3.84
CA GLY A 249 7.81 -3.68 -2.85
C GLY A 249 7.23 -2.32 -3.25
N THR A 250 7.40 -1.90 -4.50
CA THR A 250 6.84 -0.65 -5.00
C THR A 250 5.40 -0.87 -5.45
N ARG A 251 4.47 -0.02 -4.99
CA ARG A 251 3.06 -0.11 -5.39
C ARG A 251 2.91 0.19 -6.88
N VAL A 252 2.25 -0.72 -7.59
CA VAL A 252 2.00 -0.63 -9.04
C VAL A 252 0.51 -0.55 -9.38
N LEU A 253 -0.38 -0.95 -8.47
CA LEU A 253 -1.82 -0.92 -8.69
C LEU A 253 -2.56 -0.56 -7.41
N SER A 254 -3.55 0.32 -7.54
CA SER A 254 -4.60 0.59 -6.56
C SER A 254 -5.97 0.33 -7.21
N GLN A 255 -6.79 -0.57 -6.67
CA GLN A 255 -8.06 -0.96 -7.29
C GLN A 255 -9.17 -1.24 -6.27
N GLY A 256 -10.39 -0.77 -6.52
CA GLY A 256 -11.54 -0.94 -5.64
C GLY A 256 -12.10 0.40 -5.13
N ASN A 257 -13.33 0.42 -4.60
CA ASN A 257 -14.00 1.62 -4.10
C ASN A 257 -13.98 2.83 -5.08
N GLY A 258 -14.17 2.54 -6.37
CA GLY A 258 -14.14 3.54 -7.45
C GLY A 258 -12.74 3.91 -7.98
N ILE A 259 -11.68 3.30 -7.43
CA ILE A 259 -10.29 3.48 -7.87
C ILE A 259 -9.93 2.34 -8.81
N ASN A 260 -9.22 2.65 -9.88
CA ASN A 260 -8.65 1.68 -10.81
C ASN A 260 -7.42 2.31 -11.47
N ARG A 261 -6.31 2.34 -10.74
CA ARG A 261 -5.14 3.17 -11.04
C ARG A 261 -3.88 2.31 -11.13
N LEU A 262 -3.24 2.34 -12.29
CA LEU A 262 -1.90 1.80 -12.49
C LEU A 262 -0.87 2.90 -12.24
N GLU A 263 0.21 2.59 -11.55
CA GLU A 263 1.20 3.54 -11.03
C GLU A 263 2.60 3.16 -11.53
N PHE A 264 3.36 4.15 -12.03
CA PHE A 264 4.73 3.98 -12.50
C PHE A 264 5.67 4.84 -11.68
N THR A 265 6.41 4.18 -10.79
CA THR A 265 7.38 4.81 -9.89
C THR A 265 8.79 4.51 -10.40
N GLY A 266 9.65 5.53 -10.43
CA GLY A 266 11.04 5.38 -10.83
C GLY A 266 11.90 4.77 -9.74
N ALA A 267 13.14 4.42 -10.08
CA ALA A 267 14.12 3.88 -9.13
C ALA A 267 14.54 4.88 -8.02
N ASP A 268 14.23 6.16 -8.20
CA ASP A 268 14.41 7.25 -7.22
C ASP A 268 13.24 7.39 -6.23
N GLY A 269 12.21 6.54 -6.37
CA GLY A 269 11.01 6.51 -5.54
C GLY A 269 9.96 7.57 -5.90
N LEU A 270 10.12 8.29 -7.02
CA LEU A 270 9.15 9.28 -7.48
C LEU A 270 8.10 8.64 -8.40
N LEU A 271 6.83 8.98 -8.19
CA LEU A 271 5.73 8.55 -9.04
C LEU A 271 5.71 9.42 -10.30
N TYR A 272 6.06 8.84 -11.45
CA TYR A 272 6.18 9.58 -12.72
C TYR A 272 4.90 9.55 -13.56
N GLN A 273 4.09 8.50 -13.42
CA GLN A 273 2.84 8.40 -14.16
C GLN A 273 1.78 7.61 -13.40
N GLU A 274 0.53 8.02 -13.58
CA GLU A 274 -0.67 7.29 -13.21
C GLU A 274 -1.55 7.06 -14.45
N ILE A 275 -2.09 5.85 -14.61
CA ILE A 275 -3.10 5.55 -15.62
C ILE A 275 -4.39 5.15 -14.92
N ASN A 276 -5.48 5.86 -15.21
CA ASN A 276 -6.82 5.43 -14.84
C ASN A 276 -7.25 4.33 -15.82
N LEU A 277 -7.24 3.08 -15.37
CA LEU A 277 -7.57 1.91 -16.18
C LEU A 277 -9.06 1.83 -16.56
N THR A 278 -9.92 2.64 -15.93
CA THR A 278 -11.35 2.73 -16.30
C THR A 278 -11.56 3.68 -17.47
N THR A 279 -10.90 4.85 -17.47
CA THR A 279 -11.09 5.88 -18.52
C THR A 279 -10.01 5.87 -19.60
N GLY A 280 -8.87 5.20 -19.34
CA GLY A 280 -7.67 5.29 -20.15
C GLY A 280 -6.91 6.62 -19.99
N ALA A 281 -7.34 7.50 -19.08
CA ALA A 281 -6.67 8.78 -18.84
C ALA A 281 -5.27 8.54 -18.25
N VAL A 282 -4.28 9.19 -18.85
CA VAL A 282 -2.89 9.16 -18.42
C VAL A 282 -2.56 10.50 -17.80
N LYS A 283 -1.98 10.47 -16.60
CA LYS A 283 -1.46 11.63 -15.91
C LYS A 283 0.02 11.46 -15.68
N ASP A 284 0.80 12.39 -16.21
CA ASP A 284 2.24 12.44 -16.03
C ASP A 284 2.60 13.48 -14.96
N PHE A 285 3.62 13.16 -14.16
CA PHE A 285 4.11 13.99 -13.08
C PHE A 285 5.51 14.51 -13.40
N ILE A 286 5.67 15.83 -13.37
CA ILE A 286 6.92 16.51 -13.70
C ILE A 286 7.57 17.01 -12.41
N TYR A 287 8.86 16.72 -12.24
CA TYR A 287 9.62 17.05 -11.04
C TYR A 287 10.86 17.89 -11.35
N HIS A 288 11.30 18.65 -10.36
CA HIS A 288 12.66 19.16 -10.27
C HIS A 288 13.27 18.72 -8.95
N GLY A 289 14.32 17.90 -9.02
CA GLY A 289 14.77 17.13 -7.86
C GLY A 289 13.64 16.23 -7.36
N ARG A 290 13.24 16.38 -6.10
CA ARG A 290 12.13 15.62 -5.48
C ARG A 290 10.83 16.42 -5.38
N THR A 291 10.84 17.68 -5.82
CA THR A 291 9.67 18.56 -5.73
C THR A 291 8.84 18.44 -7.00
N LYS A 292 7.55 18.14 -6.83
CA LYS A 292 6.60 18.08 -7.95
C LYS A 292 6.32 19.50 -8.44
N LEU A 293 6.45 19.70 -9.75
CA LEU A 293 6.22 20.97 -10.43
C LEU A 293 4.90 21.00 -11.18
N ALA A 294 4.54 19.90 -11.84
CA ALA A 294 3.32 19.86 -12.65
C ALA A 294 2.71 18.46 -12.76
N ASP A 295 1.41 18.46 -13.02
CA ASP A 295 0.68 17.31 -13.55
C ASP A 295 0.26 17.64 -15.00
N ILE A 296 0.41 16.69 -15.91
CA ILE A 296 -0.05 16.79 -17.30
C ILE A 296 -1.05 15.66 -17.55
N GLU A 297 -2.29 16.00 -17.92
CA GLU A 297 -3.34 15.03 -18.27
C GLU A 297 -3.96 15.47 -19.61
N GLY A 298 -3.58 14.80 -20.71
CA GLY A 298 -3.99 15.19 -22.05
C GLY A 298 -3.45 16.57 -22.44
N ALA A 299 -4.34 17.53 -22.69
CA ALA A 299 -3.97 18.91 -23.02
C ALA A 299 -3.92 19.84 -21.80
N THR A 300 -4.30 19.35 -20.61
CA THR A 300 -4.37 20.15 -19.39
C THR A 300 -3.06 20.05 -18.63
N THR A 301 -2.51 21.19 -18.22
CA THR A 301 -1.38 21.28 -17.29
C THR A 301 -1.80 21.98 -16.00
N THR A 302 -1.48 21.38 -14.86
CA THR A 302 -1.63 21.98 -13.53
C THR A 302 -0.26 22.19 -12.93
N TRP A 303 0.05 23.41 -12.49
CA TRP A 303 1.30 23.76 -11.83
C TRP A 303 1.15 23.74 -10.32
N TYR A 304 2.16 23.26 -9.60
CA TYR A 304 2.17 23.17 -8.14
C TYR A 304 3.24 24.06 -7.52
N HIS A 305 2.87 24.73 -6.44
CA HIS A 305 3.72 25.61 -5.64
C HIS A 305 3.91 24.94 -4.29
N SER A 306 5.07 24.33 -4.09
CA SER A 306 5.33 23.45 -2.94
C SER A 306 6.21 24.11 -1.89
N ASP A 307 6.11 23.64 -0.65
CA ASP A 307 7.06 23.96 0.42
C ASP A 307 8.45 23.33 0.15
N PRO A 308 9.49 23.70 0.93
CA PRO A 308 10.83 23.11 0.77
C PRO A 308 10.91 21.59 1.02
N LEU A 309 9.91 21.00 1.67
CA LEU A 309 9.81 19.56 1.93
C LEU A 309 9.09 18.81 0.79
N GLY A 310 8.56 19.54 -0.20
CA GLY A 310 7.87 19.01 -1.37
C GLY A 310 6.35 18.89 -1.20
N SER A 311 5.76 19.40 -0.12
CA SER A 311 4.29 19.42 0.04
C SER A 311 3.69 20.52 -0.84
N PRO A 312 2.77 20.22 -1.77
CA PRO A 312 2.08 21.25 -2.54
C PRO A 312 1.22 22.14 -1.65
N LEU A 313 1.49 23.44 -1.60
CA LEU A 313 0.71 24.42 -0.84
C LEU A 313 -0.35 25.08 -1.71
N ALA A 314 -0.07 25.32 -2.98
CA ALA A 314 -1.03 25.86 -3.93
C ALA A 314 -0.90 25.19 -5.31
N ALA A 315 -1.94 25.33 -6.13
CA ALA A 315 -1.86 24.98 -7.55
C ALA A 315 -2.48 26.07 -8.43
N THR A 316 -1.97 26.17 -9.66
CA THR A 316 -2.48 27.06 -10.69
C THR A 316 -2.76 26.32 -11.99
N ASP A 317 -3.72 26.81 -12.77
CA ASP A 317 -3.99 26.28 -14.11
C ASP A 317 -2.87 26.66 -15.10
N GLN A 318 -3.00 26.17 -16.34
CA GLN A 318 -2.05 26.46 -17.43
C GLN A 318 -1.91 27.95 -17.79
N ASN A 319 -2.85 28.80 -17.36
CA ASN A 319 -2.82 30.26 -17.57
C ASN A 319 -2.29 31.01 -16.33
N GLY A 320 -1.92 30.30 -15.26
CA GLY A 320 -1.45 30.89 -14.00
C GLY A 320 -2.56 31.33 -13.05
N LEU A 321 -3.82 30.95 -13.28
CA LEU A 321 -4.91 31.25 -12.35
C LEU A 321 -4.90 30.28 -11.17
N LEU A 322 -5.06 30.81 -9.95
CA LEU A 322 -5.10 30.02 -8.73
C LEU A 322 -6.29 29.05 -8.73
N LEU A 323 -5.99 27.77 -8.61
CA LEU A 323 -6.99 26.71 -8.44
C LEU A 323 -7.33 26.52 -6.97
N TRP A 324 -6.30 26.50 -6.10
CA TRP A 324 -6.45 26.36 -4.66
C TRP A 324 -5.15 26.73 -3.92
N HIS A 325 -5.30 27.04 -2.63
CA HIS A 325 -4.22 27.25 -1.66
C HIS A 325 -4.64 26.63 -0.32
N THR A 326 -3.85 25.72 0.23
CA THR A 326 -4.18 25.00 1.47
C THR A 326 -2.95 24.83 2.39
N PRO A 327 -3.10 25.03 3.70
CA PRO A 327 -2.06 24.67 4.66
C PRO A 327 -2.23 23.24 5.16
N TYR A 328 -1.14 22.65 5.64
CA TYR A 328 -1.13 21.38 6.34
C TYR A 328 -0.97 21.60 7.84
N HIS A 329 -1.64 20.79 8.66
CA HIS A 329 -1.18 20.56 10.02
C HIS A 329 0.25 20.03 9.99
N PRO A 330 1.03 20.18 11.08
CA PRO A 330 2.45 19.80 11.07
C PRO A 330 2.73 18.36 10.63
N TYR A 331 1.84 17.42 10.95
CA TYR A 331 1.93 16.01 10.57
C TYR A 331 1.13 15.66 9.29
N GLY A 332 0.80 16.65 8.46
CA GLY A 332 0.26 16.43 7.11
C GLY A 332 -1.26 16.26 7.01
N ALA A 333 -2.02 16.44 8.09
CA ALA A 333 -3.48 16.46 8.06
C ALA A 333 -4.02 17.78 7.49
N GLY A 334 -5.21 17.77 6.88
CA GLY A 334 -5.90 19.00 6.43
C GLY A 334 -6.04 19.19 4.91
N ILE A 335 -6.02 18.12 4.13
CA ILE A 335 -6.18 18.19 2.67
C ILE A 335 -7.59 18.69 2.29
N VAL A 336 -7.67 19.65 1.37
CA VAL A 336 -8.93 20.17 0.80
C VAL A 336 -9.59 19.13 -0.11
N ALA A 337 -10.93 19.06 -0.06
CA ALA A 337 -11.72 18.03 -0.73
C ALA A 337 -11.85 18.21 -2.26
N ALA A 338 -11.70 17.08 -2.96
CA ALA A 338 -12.36 16.55 -4.18
C ALA A 338 -12.42 17.33 -5.51
N THR A 339 -12.32 18.65 -5.58
CA THR A 339 -12.32 19.35 -6.90
C THR A 339 -10.97 19.28 -7.59
N ASP A 340 -9.90 19.06 -6.83
CA ASP A 340 -8.56 18.88 -7.38
C ASP A 340 -8.28 17.40 -7.67
N LYS A 341 -7.66 17.15 -8.83
CA LYS A 341 -7.22 15.84 -9.26
C LYS A 341 -5.84 15.46 -8.68
N ASN A 342 -5.22 16.32 -7.88
CA ASN A 342 -3.93 16.02 -7.26
C ASN A 342 -4.00 14.75 -6.39
N THR A 343 -3.09 13.82 -6.65
CA THR A 343 -2.96 12.58 -5.88
C THR A 343 -1.78 12.62 -4.92
N GLN A 344 -0.91 13.63 -4.98
CA GLN A 344 0.31 13.73 -4.17
C GLN A 344 0.30 14.98 -3.29
N TRP A 345 0.34 14.79 -1.97
CA TRP A 345 0.11 15.88 -1.01
C TRP A 345 1.32 16.07 -0.08
N PHE A 346 1.15 15.92 1.24
CA PHE A 346 2.21 16.13 2.23
C PHE A 346 3.54 15.44 1.82
N THR A 347 4.61 16.23 1.74
CA THR A 347 5.95 15.84 1.29
C THR A 347 6.00 15.18 -0.11
N GLY A 348 5.03 15.48 -0.96
CA GLY A 348 4.92 14.95 -2.32
C GLY A 348 4.45 13.50 -2.39
N LYS A 349 3.94 12.93 -1.29
CA LYS A 349 3.56 11.51 -1.23
C LYS A 349 2.13 11.26 -1.71
N PRO A 350 1.88 10.13 -2.41
CA PRO A 350 0.53 9.74 -2.79
C PRO A 350 -0.40 9.61 -1.58
N TYR A 351 -1.56 10.26 -1.62
CA TYR A 351 -2.59 10.19 -0.58
C TYR A 351 -3.81 9.41 -1.05
N GLU A 352 -4.19 8.39 -0.29
CA GLU A 352 -5.39 7.61 -0.58
C GLU A 352 -6.56 8.10 0.28
N ASN A 353 -7.36 9.01 -0.28
CA ASN A 353 -8.39 9.73 0.45
C ASN A 353 -9.50 8.83 1.02
N LYS A 354 -9.74 7.67 0.41
CA LYS A 354 -10.75 6.71 0.86
C LYS A 354 -10.42 6.05 2.19
N VAL A 355 -9.12 5.97 2.53
CA VAL A 355 -8.63 5.38 3.79
C VAL A 355 -7.88 6.39 4.65
N GLY A 356 -7.56 7.55 4.09
CA GLY A 356 -6.95 8.68 4.78
C GLY A 356 -5.48 8.49 5.10
N LEU A 357 -4.75 7.74 4.27
CA LEU A 357 -3.34 7.40 4.49
C LEU A 357 -2.45 7.86 3.34
N TYR A 358 -1.22 8.21 3.66
CA TYR A 358 -0.16 8.44 2.68
C TYR A 358 0.62 7.16 2.41
N TYR A 359 0.98 6.92 1.15
CA TYR A 359 1.89 5.85 0.76
C TYR A 359 3.31 6.41 0.65
N TYR A 360 4.21 5.95 1.50
CA TYR A 360 5.60 6.42 1.52
C TYR A 360 6.56 5.51 0.76
N GLY A 361 6.16 4.27 0.48
CA GLY A 361 7.01 3.24 -0.11
C GLY A 361 6.89 1.95 0.68
N ALA A 362 7.80 1.72 1.62
CA ALA A 362 7.79 0.59 2.53
C ALA A 362 6.63 0.64 3.54
N ARG A 363 6.18 1.84 3.91
CA ARG A 363 5.15 2.04 4.93
C ARG A 363 4.02 2.97 4.50
N TRP A 364 2.88 2.80 5.16
CA TRP A 364 1.73 3.69 5.07
C TRP A 364 1.68 4.59 6.30
N TYR A 365 1.38 5.87 6.10
CA TYR A 365 1.44 6.91 7.13
C TYR A 365 0.05 7.49 7.39
N ASP A 366 -0.36 7.57 8.67
CA ASP A 366 -1.60 8.23 9.07
C ASP A 366 -1.29 9.66 9.53
N PRO A 367 -1.69 10.69 8.76
CA PRO A 367 -1.38 12.08 9.06
C PRO A 367 -2.17 12.64 10.26
N VAL A 368 -3.25 11.98 10.66
CA VAL A 368 -4.01 12.38 11.85
C VAL A 368 -3.36 11.82 13.12
N LEU A 369 -2.86 10.58 13.04
CA LEU A 369 -2.14 9.96 14.16
C LEU A 369 -0.68 10.43 14.25
N GLY A 370 -0.14 11.02 13.17
CA GLY A 370 1.23 11.50 13.11
C GLY A 370 2.27 10.38 13.11
N ARG A 371 1.92 9.18 12.65
CA ARG A 371 2.78 7.98 12.73
C ARG A 371 2.51 6.97 11.61
N PHE A 372 3.46 6.07 11.40
CA PHE A 372 3.32 4.95 10.48
C PHE A 372 2.37 3.87 11.00
N MET A 373 1.74 3.15 10.07
CA MET A 373 0.78 2.08 10.30
C MET A 373 1.43 0.68 10.39
N ALA A 374 2.73 0.61 10.15
CA ALA A 374 3.55 -0.59 10.22
C ALA A 374 4.85 -0.28 10.97
N MET A 375 5.44 -1.30 11.57
CA MET A 375 6.74 -1.19 12.22
C MET A 375 7.82 -0.91 11.17
N ASP A 376 8.78 -0.04 11.50
CA ASP A 376 9.95 0.21 10.64
C ASP A 376 10.67 -1.10 10.32
N PRO A 377 10.86 -1.48 9.05
CA PRO A 377 11.65 -2.66 8.70
C PRO A 377 13.15 -2.46 8.99
N VAL A 378 13.62 -1.22 9.08
CA VAL A 378 15.00 -0.88 9.38
C VAL A 378 15.21 -0.81 10.89
N ASP A 379 16.27 -1.46 11.35
CA ASP A 379 16.61 -1.50 12.77
C ASP A 379 17.27 -0.20 13.25
N TRP A 380 17.52 -0.12 14.55
CA TRP A 380 18.20 0.99 15.20
C TRP A 380 19.48 1.41 14.44
N LYS A 381 19.68 2.73 14.30
CA LYS A 381 20.82 3.32 13.60
C LYS A 381 21.69 4.10 14.58
N ALA A 382 22.95 3.70 14.70
CA ALA A 382 23.94 4.40 15.53
C ALA A 382 24.13 5.88 15.13
N SER A 383 23.88 6.23 13.86
CA SER A 383 23.95 7.60 13.35
C SER A 383 22.78 8.48 13.82
N ASN A 384 21.69 7.90 14.30
CA ASN A 384 20.55 8.60 14.88
C ASN A 384 20.09 7.85 16.15
N PRO A 385 20.90 7.85 17.21
CA PRO A 385 20.76 6.89 18.29
C PRO A 385 19.53 7.16 19.16
N ILE A 386 19.05 8.40 19.21
CA ILE A 386 17.91 8.82 20.04
C ILE A 386 16.59 8.49 19.35
N HIS A 387 16.43 8.87 18.08
CA HIS A 387 15.12 8.78 17.43
C HIS A 387 14.88 7.46 16.69
N SER A 388 15.92 6.68 16.37
CA SER A 388 15.76 5.40 15.65
C SER A 388 15.17 4.26 16.48
N PHE A 389 14.90 4.47 17.78
CA PHE A 389 14.12 3.54 18.60
C PHE A 389 12.61 3.64 18.36
N GLY A 390 12.12 4.77 17.85
CA GLY A 390 10.71 4.99 17.57
C GLY A 390 10.29 4.30 16.27
N ARG A 391 9.92 3.02 16.35
CA ARG A 391 9.62 2.20 15.15
C ARG A 391 8.39 2.61 14.34
N TYR A 392 7.62 3.58 14.82
CA TYR A 392 6.46 4.14 14.11
C TYR A 392 6.55 5.65 13.93
N THR A 393 7.57 6.28 14.53
CA THR A 393 7.70 7.73 14.62
C THR A 393 8.03 8.30 13.25
N TYR A 394 7.32 9.36 12.87
CA TYR A 394 7.62 10.08 11.64
C TYR A 394 8.64 11.21 11.90
N ALA A 395 9.64 11.29 11.03
CA ALA A 395 10.52 12.46 10.91
C ALA A 395 11.16 12.92 12.25
N ASN A 396 11.53 11.99 13.13
CA ASN A 396 12.10 12.28 14.46
C ASN A 396 11.21 13.21 15.33
N ASN A 397 9.89 13.27 15.09
CA ASN A 397 8.96 14.25 15.66
C ASN A 397 9.24 15.72 15.30
N ASN A 398 9.94 15.96 14.19
CA ASN A 398 10.15 17.28 13.61
C ASN A 398 9.76 17.27 12.12
N PRO A 399 8.44 17.19 11.82
CA PRO A 399 7.94 17.02 10.47
C PRO A 399 8.10 18.27 9.58
N LEU A 400 8.53 19.40 10.16
CA LEU A 400 8.80 20.64 9.43
C LEU A 400 10.25 20.73 8.94
N ARG A 401 11.11 19.84 9.41
CA ARG A 401 12.54 19.81 9.09
C ARG A 401 12.93 18.56 8.32
N TYR A 402 12.37 17.41 8.68
CA TYR A 402 12.73 16.14 8.08
C TYR A 402 11.60 15.57 7.24
N VAL A 403 11.97 14.94 6.14
CA VAL A 403 11.09 14.15 5.27
C VAL A 403 11.53 12.70 5.37
N ASP A 404 10.56 11.80 5.42
CA ASP A 404 10.82 10.38 5.22
C ASP A 404 10.76 10.04 3.70
N PRO A 405 11.87 9.64 3.06
CA PRO A 405 11.90 9.47 1.61
C PRO A 405 11.23 8.19 1.11
N ASP A 406 11.17 7.12 1.91
CA ASP A 406 10.83 5.77 1.45
C ASP A 406 9.93 4.99 2.41
N GLY A 407 9.56 5.57 3.56
CA GLY A 407 8.57 5.01 4.45
C GLY A 407 9.22 4.36 5.62
#